data_AF-A0A1G6AEC4-F1
#
_entry.id   AF-A0A1G6AEC4-F1
#
_cell.length_a   1.000
_cell.length_b   1.000
_cell.length_c   1.000
_cell.angle_alpha   90.00
_cell.angle_beta   90.00
_cell.angle_gamma   90.00
#
_symmetry.space_group_name_H-M   'P 1'
#
loop_
_entity.id
_entity.type
_entity.pdbx_description
1 polymer ?
#
loop_
_entity_poly.entity_id
_entity_poly.type
_entity_poly.pdbx_seq_one_letter_code
_entity_poly.pdbx_strand_id
1 'polypeptide(L)'
;MDHSQNTTPGDIWRQAARLPTAYPLGTCVVFVLLVSAFFLAFPGVDTWFSGLFYAEPKGFFLRSNSILKVVRDLGSLAVILVVVWLIVQIALKLANPGHPSYVRPSTTLFLLSTLIAGPLLLVNIVLKNNWGRPRPNSVDLFGGDSPYVAVWRITDHCDTNCSFVSGETASAFWLMALALVVPRRLRVPTAVATGVYAAILSANRIAFGGHFLSDVLISVGLTLTVVVIGYRLIVTNPPEWLANERLEAGLTRLGERLQGRRPPDA
;
A
#
# COMPACT_ATOMS: atom_id res chain seq x y z
N MET A 1 29.20 3.61 41.22
CA MET A 1 29.96 2.75 40.29
C MET A 1 29.04 2.49 39.11
N ASP A 2 29.37 3.15 38.00
CA ASP A 2 28.57 3.19 36.77
C ASP A 2 28.79 1.91 35.98
N HIS A 3 27.76 1.06 35.87
CA HIS A 3 27.79 -0.13 35.02
C HIS A 3 27.43 0.30 33.58
N SER A 4 28.41 0.85 32.86
CA SER A 4 28.31 1.02 31.42
C SER A 4 28.21 -0.37 30.77
N GLN A 5 27.00 -0.80 30.44
CA GLN A 5 26.80 -1.99 29.62
C GLN A 5 27.45 -1.75 28.26
N ASN A 6 28.63 -2.33 28.03
CA ASN A 6 29.27 -2.35 26.73
C ASN A 6 28.41 -3.16 25.76
N THR A 7 27.54 -2.49 25.02
CA THR A 7 26.79 -3.06 23.90
C THR A 7 27.78 -3.48 22.82
N THR A 8 27.82 -4.77 22.50
CA THR A 8 28.70 -5.25 21.43
C THR A 8 28.11 -4.85 20.06
N PRO A 9 28.93 -4.69 19.01
CA PRO A 9 28.40 -4.42 17.66
C PRO A 9 27.35 -5.44 17.19
N GLY A 10 27.49 -6.71 17.60
CA GLY A 10 26.51 -7.77 17.32
C GLY A 10 25.16 -7.57 18.02
N ASP A 11 25.16 -6.95 19.20
CA ASP A 11 23.92 -6.62 19.93
C ASP A 11 23.19 -5.44 19.27
N ILE A 12 23.94 -4.46 18.76
CA ILE A 12 23.38 -3.32 18.00
C ILE A 12 22.63 -3.82 16.76
N TRP A 13 23.23 -4.71 15.96
CA TRP A 13 22.58 -5.26 14.76
C TRP A 13 21.34 -6.12 15.10
N ARG A 14 21.40 -6.92 16.17
CA ARG A 14 20.23 -7.70 16.62
C ARG A 14 19.10 -6.82 17.13
N GLN A 15 19.42 -5.74 17.84
CA GLN A 15 18.43 -4.77 18.30
C GLN A 15 17.82 -4.01 17.12
N ALA A 16 18.64 -3.53 16.18
CA ALA A 16 18.19 -2.87 14.95
C ALA A 16 17.24 -3.76 14.13
N ALA A 17 17.57 -5.05 13.99
CA ALA A 17 16.72 -6.02 13.29
C ALA A 17 15.35 -6.25 13.95
N ARG A 18 15.19 -5.90 15.24
CA ARG A 18 13.92 -6.01 15.99
C ARG A 18 13.11 -4.72 15.98
N LEU A 19 13.68 -3.57 15.62
CA LEU A 19 12.97 -2.30 15.57
C LEU A 19 11.69 -2.33 14.70
N PRO A 20 11.68 -2.96 13.50
CA PRO A 20 10.47 -3.03 12.68
C PRO A 20 9.31 -3.76 13.35
N THR A 21 9.59 -4.77 14.19
CA THR A 21 8.56 -5.56 14.87
C THR A 21 8.13 -4.93 16.19
N ALA A 22 9.04 -4.24 16.89
CA ALA A 22 8.73 -3.52 18.14
C ALA A 22 7.98 -2.20 17.89
N TYR A 23 8.39 -1.43 16.88
CA TYR A 23 7.84 -0.10 16.57
C TYR A 23 7.50 0.02 15.07
N PRO A 24 6.49 -0.73 14.57
CA PRO A 24 6.16 -0.76 13.15
C PRO A 24 5.78 0.62 12.61
N LEU A 25 5.01 1.41 13.35
CA LEU A 25 4.60 2.75 12.91
C LEU A 25 5.81 3.70 12.79
N GLY A 26 6.65 3.76 13.84
CA GLY A 26 7.86 4.58 13.83
C GLY A 26 8.79 4.17 12.69
N THR A 27 8.91 2.86 12.43
CA THR A 27 9.72 2.34 11.32
C THR A 27 9.19 2.80 9.96
N CYS A 28 7.88 2.72 9.71
CA CYS A 28 7.30 3.20 8.44
C CYS A 28 7.48 4.72 8.26
N VAL A 29 7.26 5.51 9.31
CA VAL A 29 7.44 6.98 9.27
C VAL A 29 8.90 7.33 9.03
N VAL A 30 9.84 6.74 9.78
CA VAL A 30 11.27 6.95 9.59
C VAL A 30 11.71 6.52 8.19
N PHE A 31 11.19 5.41 7.67
CA PHE A 31 11.46 4.98 6.30
C PHE A 31 11.02 6.04 5.27
N VAL A 32 9.79 6.57 5.38
CA VAL A 32 9.30 7.63 4.48
C VAL A 32 10.19 8.88 4.58
N LEU A 33 10.55 9.30 5.79
CA LEU A 33 11.41 10.47 6.01
C LEU A 33 12.81 10.27 5.44
N LEU A 34 13.43 9.12 5.67
CA LEU A 34 14.78 8.81 5.16
C LEU A 34 14.80 8.72 3.64
N VAL A 35 13.83 8.03 3.03
CA VAL A 35 13.70 7.96 1.56
C VAL A 35 13.48 9.35 0.99
N SER A 36 12.60 10.14 1.60
CA SER A 36 12.32 11.51 1.15
C SER A 36 13.55 12.41 1.23
N ALA A 37 14.24 12.40 2.36
CA ALA A 37 15.46 13.18 2.56
C ALA A 37 16.56 12.76 1.57
N PHE A 38 16.72 11.45 1.35
CA PHE A 38 17.69 10.93 0.40
C PHE A 38 17.43 11.42 -1.03
N PHE A 39 16.20 11.32 -1.54
CA PHE A 39 15.90 11.75 -2.91
C PHE A 39 15.83 13.28 -3.08
N LEU A 40 15.59 14.03 -2.01
CA LEU A 40 15.75 15.49 -2.00
C LEU A 40 17.23 15.90 -2.07
N ALA A 41 18.11 15.18 -1.37
CA ALA A 41 19.55 15.44 -1.38
C ALA A 41 20.23 14.95 -2.67
N PHE A 42 19.75 13.84 -3.25
CA PHE A 42 20.34 13.18 -4.41
C PHE A 42 19.28 12.94 -5.53
N PRO A 43 18.68 13.99 -6.11
CA PRO A 43 17.60 13.83 -7.09
C PRO A 43 18.04 13.09 -8.36
N GLY A 44 19.34 13.16 -8.71
CA GLY A 44 19.90 12.44 -9.85
C GLY A 44 19.80 10.90 -9.77
N VAL A 45 19.53 10.33 -8.58
CA VAL A 45 19.31 8.88 -8.45
C VAL A 45 18.04 8.43 -9.16
N ASP A 46 16.99 9.26 -9.15
CA ASP A 46 15.75 8.95 -9.86
C ASP A 46 15.97 8.84 -11.37
N THR A 47 16.67 9.81 -11.95
CA THR A 47 16.96 9.84 -13.39
C THR A 47 17.96 8.76 -13.77
N TRP A 48 19.02 8.57 -12.99
CA TRP A 48 19.98 7.48 -13.21
C TRP A 48 19.27 6.11 -13.21
N PHE A 49 18.42 5.84 -12.22
CA PHE A 49 17.74 4.55 -12.10
C PHE A 49 16.72 4.33 -13.22
N SER A 50 15.95 5.35 -13.61
CA SER A 50 15.06 5.27 -14.78
C SER A 50 15.85 5.06 -16.08
N GLY A 51 17.04 5.65 -16.20
CA GLY A 51 17.93 5.48 -17.35
C GLY A 51 18.39 4.06 -17.61
N LEU A 52 18.40 3.18 -16.59
CA LEU A 52 18.69 1.74 -16.78
C LEU A 52 17.70 1.03 -17.72
N PHE A 53 16.51 1.60 -17.91
CA PHE A 53 15.43 1.05 -18.73
C PHE A 53 15.17 1.85 -20.01
N TYR A 54 15.99 2.86 -20.29
CA TYR A 54 15.87 3.74 -21.45
C TYR A 54 17.07 3.57 -22.39
N ALA A 55 16.81 3.46 -23.69
CA ALA A 55 17.87 3.45 -24.70
C ALA A 55 17.36 4.07 -26.00
N GLU A 56 18.09 5.03 -26.56
CA GLU A 56 17.78 5.56 -27.89
C GLU A 56 18.14 4.56 -29.00
N PRO A 57 17.35 4.45 -30.08
CA PRO A 57 16.08 5.16 -30.35
C PRO A 57 14.84 4.42 -29.79
N LYS A 58 15.03 3.35 -28.99
CA LYS A 58 13.95 2.46 -28.53
C LYS A 58 13.10 3.04 -27.39
N GLY A 59 13.55 4.11 -26.74
CA GLY A 59 12.91 4.69 -25.56
C GLY A 59 12.92 3.73 -24.37
N PHE A 60 11.85 3.73 -23.57
CA PHE A 60 11.62 2.73 -22.52
C PHE A 60 11.33 1.36 -23.13
N PHE A 61 12.39 0.63 -23.48
CA PHE A 61 12.35 -0.54 -24.35
C PHE A 61 11.52 -1.70 -23.76
N LEU A 62 11.40 -1.81 -22.43
CA LEU A 62 10.58 -2.84 -21.79
C LEU A 62 9.07 -2.58 -21.92
N ARG A 63 8.64 -1.35 -22.22
CA ARG A 63 7.22 -1.01 -22.43
C ARG A 63 6.59 -1.77 -23.60
N SER A 64 7.38 -2.20 -24.58
CA SER A 64 6.89 -2.95 -25.75
C SER A 64 6.74 -4.46 -25.49
N ASN A 65 7.34 -5.00 -24.41
CA ASN A 65 7.35 -6.42 -24.09
C ASN A 65 5.94 -6.94 -23.70
N SER A 66 5.44 -7.94 -24.43
CA SER A 66 4.09 -8.48 -24.24
C SER A 66 3.87 -9.13 -22.87
N ILE A 67 4.86 -9.84 -22.33
CA ILE A 67 4.75 -10.49 -21.02
C ILE A 67 4.63 -9.43 -19.92
N LEU A 68 5.47 -8.39 -19.98
CA LEU A 68 5.43 -7.31 -19.00
C LEU A 68 4.15 -6.47 -19.10
N LYS A 69 3.55 -6.34 -20.29
CA LYS A 69 2.22 -5.73 -20.44
C LYS A 69 1.15 -6.57 -19.74
N VAL A 70 1.16 -7.89 -19.91
CA VAL A 70 0.22 -8.79 -19.19
C VAL A 70 0.41 -8.67 -17.68
N VAL A 71 1.65 -8.67 -17.19
CA VAL A 71 1.94 -8.46 -15.76
C VAL A 71 1.36 -7.14 -15.26
N ARG A 72 1.50 -6.06 -16.04
CA ARG A 72 0.91 -4.75 -15.73
C ARG A 72 -0.62 -4.81 -15.70
N ASP A 73 -1.24 -5.42 -16.71
CA ASP A 73 -2.70 -5.45 -16.87
C ASP A 73 -3.36 -6.30 -15.77
N LEU A 74 -2.70 -7.37 -15.35
CA LEU A 74 -3.11 -8.22 -14.23
C LEU A 74 -2.68 -7.66 -12.86
N GLY A 75 -1.96 -6.54 -12.81
CA GLY A 75 -1.39 -6.01 -11.58
C GLY A 75 -2.44 -5.61 -10.53
N SER A 76 -3.63 -5.21 -10.98
CA SER A 76 -4.75 -4.88 -10.08
C SER A 76 -5.63 -6.08 -9.75
N LEU A 77 -5.45 -7.22 -10.43
CA LEU A 77 -6.37 -8.37 -10.31
C LEU A 77 -6.40 -8.91 -8.88
N ALA A 78 -5.25 -9.05 -8.23
CA ALA A 78 -5.20 -9.57 -6.85
C ALA A 78 -5.98 -8.68 -5.87
N VAL A 79 -5.87 -7.35 -6.01
CA VAL A 79 -6.63 -6.39 -5.19
C VAL A 79 -8.12 -6.52 -5.45
N ILE A 80 -8.52 -6.56 -6.73
CA ILE A 80 -9.93 -6.73 -7.13
C ILE A 80 -10.50 -8.03 -6.55
N LEU A 81 -9.79 -9.15 -6.66
CA LEU A 81 -10.24 -10.43 -6.13
C LEU A 81 -10.44 -10.39 -4.61
N VAL A 82 -9.55 -9.73 -3.87
CA VAL A 82 -9.71 -9.54 -2.42
C VAL A 82 -10.93 -8.69 -2.11
N VAL A 83 -11.12 -7.56 -2.81
CA VAL A 83 -12.28 -6.68 -2.62
C VAL A 83 -13.59 -7.40 -2.92
N VAL A 84 -13.68 -8.09 -4.05
CA VAL A 84 -14.85 -8.89 -4.43
C VAL A 84 -15.13 -9.95 -3.38
N TRP A 85 -14.10 -10.67 -2.92
CA TRP A 85 -14.25 -11.66 -1.85
C TRP A 85 -14.81 -11.02 -0.57
N LEU A 86 -14.28 -9.88 -0.12
CA LEU A 86 -14.77 -9.16 1.06
C LEU A 86 -16.23 -8.72 0.92
N ILE A 87 -16.61 -8.18 -0.24
CA ILE A 87 -18.00 -7.77 -0.53
C ILE A 87 -18.93 -8.98 -0.49
N VAL A 88 -18.52 -10.11 -1.09
CA VAL A 88 -19.28 -11.36 -1.05
C VAL A 88 -19.47 -11.83 0.39
N GLN A 89 -18.45 -11.75 1.26
CA GLN A 89 -18.60 -12.12 2.67
C GLN A 89 -19.62 -11.25 3.41
N ILE A 90 -19.63 -9.94 3.14
CA ILE A 90 -20.65 -9.02 3.70
C ILE A 90 -22.04 -9.41 3.19
N ALA A 91 -22.19 -9.63 1.88
CA ALA A 91 -23.47 -10.02 1.28
C ALA A 91 -24.00 -11.34 1.86
N LEU A 92 -23.13 -12.35 2.02
CA LEU A 92 -23.48 -13.64 2.63
C LEU A 92 -23.94 -13.48 4.08
N LYS A 93 -23.27 -12.61 4.86
CA LYS A 93 -23.68 -12.29 6.24
C LYS A 93 -25.04 -11.59 6.28
N LEU A 94 -25.29 -10.64 5.40
CA LEU A 94 -26.58 -9.93 5.32
C LEU A 94 -27.72 -10.83 4.84
N ALA A 95 -27.43 -11.81 3.98
CA ALA A 95 -28.38 -12.82 3.52
C ALA A 95 -28.69 -13.87 4.60
N ASN A 96 -27.76 -14.13 5.53
CA ASN A 96 -27.91 -15.15 6.58
C ASN A 96 -27.53 -14.59 7.97
N PRO A 97 -28.31 -13.63 8.52
CA PRO A 97 -27.92 -12.89 9.72
C PRO A 97 -27.77 -13.78 10.97
N GLY A 98 -28.51 -14.89 11.05
CA GLY A 98 -28.44 -15.85 12.15
C GLY A 98 -27.15 -16.69 12.21
N HIS A 99 -26.33 -16.67 11.15
CA HIS A 99 -25.03 -17.33 11.13
C HIS A 99 -23.90 -16.35 11.45
N PRO A 100 -22.82 -16.79 12.14
CA PRO A 100 -21.64 -15.96 12.36
C PRO A 100 -20.97 -15.59 11.03
N SER A 101 -20.38 -14.40 10.95
CA SER A 101 -19.63 -13.99 9.76
C SER A 101 -18.46 -14.94 9.48
N TYR A 102 -18.33 -15.39 8.22
CA TYR A 102 -17.21 -16.23 7.75
C TYR A 102 -15.85 -15.55 7.92
N VAL A 103 -15.81 -14.23 7.78
CA VAL A 103 -14.66 -13.37 8.06
C VAL A 103 -15.07 -12.41 9.15
N ARG A 104 -14.21 -12.25 10.15
CA ARG A 104 -14.44 -11.30 11.25
C ARG A 104 -14.76 -9.90 10.67
N PRO A 105 -15.87 -9.26 11.08
CA PRO A 105 -16.22 -7.92 10.60
C PRO A 105 -15.10 -6.89 10.79
N SER A 106 -14.36 -6.98 11.90
CA SER A 106 -13.17 -6.14 12.14
C SER A 106 -12.08 -6.32 11.07
N THR A 107 -11.82 -7.54 10.61
CA THR A 107 -10.89 -7.82 9.51
C THR A 107 -11.37 -7.20 8.20
N THR A 108 -12.64 -7.38 7.87
CA THR A 108 -13.24 -6.80 6.66
C THR A 108 -13.18 -5.27 6.68
N LEU A 109 -13.56 -4.67 7.82
CA LEU A 109 -13.49 -3.23 8.02
C LEU A 109 -12.05 -2.72 7.92
N PHE A 110 -11.09 -3.41 8.54
CA PHE A 110 -9.67 -3.05 8.47
C PHE A 110 -9.16 -3.04 7.03
N LEU A 111 -9.40 -4.12 6.27
CA LEU A 111 -8.92 -4.24 4.90
C LEU A 111 -9.55 -3.18 3.99
N LEU A 112 -10.88 -3.04 4.00
CA LEU A 112 -11.57 -2.07 3.15
C LEU A 112 -11.22 -0.62 3.52
N SER A 113 -11.19 -0.29 4.82
CA SER A 113 -10.90 1.09 5.25
C SER A 113 -9.47 1.49 4.95
N THR A 114 -8.49 0.59 5.07
CA THR A 114 -7.09 0.90 4.73
C THR A 114 -6.85 0.96 3.22
N LEU A 115 -7.59 0.19 2.41
CA LEU A 115 -7.57 0.31 0.95
C LEU A 115 -8.12 1.67 0.50
N ILE A 116 -9.22 2.11 1.13
CA ILE A 116 -9.80 3.41 0.88
C ILE A 116 -8.83 4.51 1.35
N ALA A 117 -8.38 4.47 2.60
CA ALA A 117 -7.58 5.54 3.18
C ALA A 117 -6.19 5.68 2.51
N GLY A 118 -5.52 4.57 2.21
CA GLY A 118 -4.16 4.57 1.69
C GLY A 118 -4.15 4.75 0.17
N PRO A 119 -4.35 3.67 -0.61
CA PRO A 119 -4.32 3.75 -2.07
C PRO A 119 -5.32 4.75 -2.69
N LEU A 120 -6.59 4.73 -2.31
CA LEU A 120 -7.60 5.58 -2.95
C LEU A 120 -7.48 7.05 -2.52
N LEU A 121 -7.61 7.35 -1.23
CA LEU A 121 -7.63 8.72 -0.73
C LEU A 121 -6.24 9.35 -0.69
N LEU A 122 -5.32 8.82 0.14
CA LEU A 122 -4.01 9.43 0.33
C LEU A 122 -3.19 9.45 -0.95
N VAL A 123 -3.02 8.30 -1.61
CA VAL A 123 -2.11 8.20 -2.74
C VAL A 123 -2.71 8.79 -4.02
N ASN A 124 -3.91 8.35 -4.44
CA ASN A 124 -4.46 8.80 -5.72
C ASN A 124 -5.11 10.19 -5.61
N ILE A 125 -6.01 10.41 -4.64
CA ILE A 125 -6.77 11.67 -4.57
C ILE A 125 -5.93 12.82 -4.01
N VAL A 126 -5.19 12.60 -2.92
CA VAL A 126 -4.44 13.68 -2.23
C VAL A 126 -3.07 13.93 -2.87
N LEU A 127 -2.30 12.90 -3.20
CA LEU A 127 -0.95 13.11 -3.75
C LEU A 127 -0.95 13.17 -5.29
N LYS A 128 -1.38 12.08 -5.96
CA LYS A 128 -1.24 11.91 -7.41
C LYS A 128 -1.91 12.99 -8.25
N ASN A 129 -3.07 13.48 -7.81
CA ASN A 129 -3.83 14.50 -8.51
C ASN A 129 -3.40 15.94 -8.19
N ASN A 130 -2.52 16.16 -7.20
CA ASN A 130 -2.18 17.50 -6.72
C ASN A 130 -0.67 17.83 -6.76
N TRP A 131 0.20 16.87 -7.13
CA TRP A 131 1.65 17.13 -7.19
C TRP A 131 2.15 17.60 -8.55
N GLY A 132 1.48 17.21 -9.64
CA GLY A 132 1.85 17.59 -11.01
C GLY A 132 3.25 17.17 -11.46
N ARG A 133 3.88 16.19 -10.79
CA ARG A 133 5.19 15.64 -11.15
C ARG A 133 5.11 14.85 -12.47
N PRO A 134 5.83 15.23 -13.54
CA PRO A 134 5.87 14.46 -14.79
C PRO A 134 6.42 13.05 -14.59
N ARG A 135 5.97 12.11 -15.43
CA ARG A 135 6.49 10.74 -15.45
C ARG A 135 7.84 10.66 -16.16
N PRO A 136 8.70 9.67 -15.88
CA PRO A 136 9.96 9.50 -16.59
C PRO A 136 9.80 9.54 -18.12
N ASN A 137 8.79 8.86 -18.68
CA ASN A 137 8.54 8.84 -20.12
C ASN A 137 7.95 10.13 -20.73
N SER A 138 7.76 11.18 -19.93
CA SER A 138 7.33 12.50 -20.37
C SER A 138 8.40 13.57 -20.14
N VAL A 139 9.54 13.20 -19.53
CA VAL A 139 10.63 14.12 -19.22
C VAL A 139 11.61 14.23 -20.40
N ASP A 140 12.14 15.43 -20.62
CA ASP A 140 13.12 15.79 -21.65
C ASP A 140 14.35 14.86 -21.69
N LEU A 141 14.87 14.49 -20.53
CA LEU A 141 15.96 13.52 -20.35
C LEU A 141 15.68 12.14 -20.99
N PHE A 142 14.42 11.81 -21.24
CA PHE A 142 13.98 10.54 -21.82
C PHE A 142 13.14 10.75 -23.08
N GLY A 143 13.33 11.87 -23.79
CA GLY A 143 12.69 12.17 -25.06
C GLY A 143 11.24 12.66 -24.96
N GLY A 144 10.82 13.18 -23.80
CA GLY A 144 9.58 13.93 -23.64
C GLY A 144 9.79 15.45 -23.69
N ASP A 145 8.77 16.21 -23.27
CA ASP A 145 8.76 17.69 -23.37
C ASP A 145 8.74 18.40 -22.00
N SER A 146 8.59 17.66 -20.90
CA SER A 146 8.53 18.22 -19.55
C SER A 146 9.89 18.22 -18.86
N PRO A 147 10.18 19.16 -17.95
CA PRO A 147 11.39 19.09 -17.15
C PRO A 147 11.29 18.00 -16.08
N TYR A 148 12.45 17.47 -15.65
CA TYR A 148 12.51 16.66 -14.44
C TYR A 148 12.12 17.49 -13.21
N VAL A 149 11.28 16.90 -12.35
CA VAL A 149 10.85 17.49 -11.08
C VAL A 149 11.22 16.55 -9.93
N ALA A 150 11.86 17.09 -8.90
CA ALA A 150 12.22 16.35 -7.69
C ALA A 150 10.99 15.94 -6.86
N VAL A 151 11.14 14.92 -6.00
CA VAL A 151 10.09 14.53 -5.04
C VAL A 151 9.63 15.70 -4.18
N TRP A 152 8.37 15.65 -3.72
CA TRP A 152 7.76 16.64 -2.83
C TRP A 152 7.60 18.05 -3.40
N ARG A 153 8.12 18.35 -4.59
CA ARG A 153 7.86 19.62 -5.29
C ARG A 153 6.53 19.56 -6.04
N ILE A 154 5.66 20.53 -5.77
CA ILE A 154 4.38 20.71 -6.46
C ILE A 154 4.62 21.55 -7.72
N THR A 155 4.11 21.09 -8.86
CA THR A 155 4.20 21.76 -10.16
C THR A 155 2.90 21.63 -10.95
N ASP A 156 2.81 22.31 -12.09
CA ASP A 156 1.70 22.28 -13.06
C ASP A 156 2.07 21.59 -14.38
N HIS A 157 3.23 20.91 -14.43
CA HIS A 157 3.68 20.19 -15.63
C HIS A 157 2.88 18.92 -15.96
N CYS A 158 1.92 18.52 -15.12
CA CYS A 158 1.06 17.38 -15.35
C CYS A 158 -0.31 17.61 -14.70
N ASP A 159 -1.37 17.47 -15.49
CA ASP A 159 -2.74 17.73 -15.02
C ASP A 159 -3.38 16.55 -14.30
N THR A 160 -3.18 15.32 -14.81
CA THR A 160 -3.81 14.11 -14.26
C THR A 160 -2.91 12.89 -14.40
N ASN A 161 -3.15 11.88 -13.55
CA ASN A 161 -2.42 10.61 -13.59
C ASN A 161 -0.89 10.78 -13.50
N CYS A 162 -0.43 11.76 -12.72
CA CYS A 162 0.97 12.13 -12.61
C CYS A 162 1.83 11.06 -11.91
N SER A 163 3.15 11.30 -11.85
CA SER A 163 4.11 10.31 -11.35
C SER A 163 4.08 10.17 -9.83
N PHE A 164 3.97 11.27 -9.09
CA PHE A 164 4.13 11.27 -7.64
C PHE A 164 2.78 11.18 -6.91
N VAL A 165 2.48 10.14 -6.12
CA VAL A 165 3.19 8.86 -5.96
C VAL A 165 2.46 7.72 -6.67
N SER A 166 3.07 6.54 -6.74
CA SER A 166 2.55 5.43 -7.53
C SER A 166 1.31 4.74 -6.92
N GLY A 167 0.11 5.07 -7.41
CA GLY A 167 -1.14 4.42 -7.01
C GLY A 167 -1.19 2.89 -7.22
N GLU A 168 -0.59 2.39 -8.30
CA GLU A 168 -0.47 0.95 -8.56
C GLU A 168 0.44 0.27 -7.52
N THR A 169 1.57 0.91 -7.15
CA THR A 169 2.46 0.44 -6.08
C THR A 169 1.71 0.42 -4.75
N ALA A 170 0.97 1.49 -4.42
CA ALA A 170 0.17 1.57 -3.20
C ALA A 170 -0.83 0.41 -3.11
N SER A 171 -1.60 0.20 -4.17
CA SER A 171 -2.62 -0.86 -4.21
C SER A 171 -2.00 -2.26 -4.07
N ALA A 172 -0.85 -2.50 -4.71
CA ALA A 172 -0.17 -3.78 -4.64
C ALA A 172 0.44 -4.04 -3.25
N PHE A 173 1.13 -3.06 -2.66
CA PHE A 173 1.71 -3.20 -1.32
C PHE A 173 0.65 -3.22 -0.21
N TRP A 174 -0.55 -2.68 -0.44
CA TRP A 174 -1.68 -2.86 0.47
C TRP A 174 -2.02 -4.33 0.70
N LEU A 175 -1.79 -5.23 -0.27
CA LEU A 175 -2.02 -6.67 -0.09
C LEU A 175 -1.22 -7.28 1.07
N MET A 176 -0.11 -6.65 1.49
CA MET A 176 0.63 -7.08 2.68
C MET A 176 -0.22 -6.97 3.96
N ALA A 177 -1.29 -6.18 3.98
CA ALA A 177 -2.26 -6.12 5.08
C ALA A 177 -2.89 -7.50 5.35
N LEU A 178 -3.01 -8.37 4.34
CA LEU A 178 -3.51 -9.75 4.50
C LEU A 178 -2.65 -10.55 5.47
N ALA A 179 -1.33 -10.32 5.48
CA ALA A 179 -0.40 -10.99 6.38
C ALA A 179 -0.70 -10.71 7.87
N LEU A 180 -1.41 -9.63 8.18
CA LEU A 180 -1.74 -9.26 9.56
C LEU A 180 -3.00 -9.97 10.09
N VAL A 181 -3.83 -10.50 9.19
CA VAL A 181 -5.14 -11.08 9.52
C VAL A 181 -5.23 -12.59 9.26
N VAL A 182 -4.26 -13.17 8.55
CA VAL A 182 -4.11 -14.63 8.42
C VAL A 182 -3.58 -15.30 9.70
N PRO A 183 -3.76 -16.63 9.87
CA PRO A 183 -3.21 -17.37 11.01
C PRO A 183 -1.70 -17.17 11.17
N ARG A 184 -1.20 -17.22 12.43
CA ARG A 184 0.20 -16.91 12.78
C ARG A 184 1.22 -17.64 11.90
N ARG A 185 0.98 -18.91 11.58
CA ARG A 185 1.85 -19.74 10.73
C ARG A 185 1.96 -19.28 9.27
N LEU A 186 0.98 -18.53 8.77
CA LEU A 186 0.92 -18.05 7.38
C LEU A 186 1.36 -16.59 7.22
N ARG A 187 1.54 -15.84 8.31
CA ARG A 187 1.86 -14.41 8.25
C ARG A 187 3.10 -14.10 7.42
N VAL A 188 4.21 -14.79 7.70
CA VAL A 188 5.48 -14.58 6.96
C VAL A 188 5.35 -15.03 5.50
N PRO A 189 4.87 -16.25 5.17
CA PRO A 189 4.62 -16.62 3.78
C PRO A 189 3.73 -15.64 3.01
N THR A 190 2.63 -15.18 3.61
CA THR A 190 1.73 -14.20 2.98
C THR A 190 2.41 -12.85 2.79
N ALA A 191 3.15 -12.35 3.77
CA ALA A 191 3.90 -11.10 3.64
C ALA A 191 4.96 -11.17 2.54
N VAL A 192 5.71 -12.27 2.46
CA VAL A 192 6.72 -12.49 1.42
C VAL A 192 6.06 -12.60 0.04
N ALA A 193 5.02 -13.41 -0.11
CA ALA A 193 4.34 -13.59 -1.39
C ALA A 193 3.73 -12.29 -1.93
N THR A 194 3.00 -11.56 -1.08
CA THR A 194 2.40 -10.27 -1.45
C THR A 194 3.44 -9.18 -1.67
N GLY A 195 4.51 -9.15 -0.88
CA GLY A 195 5.62 -8.21 -1.05
C GLY A 195 6.40 -8.45 -2.35
N VAL A 196 6.70 -9.70 -2.70
CA VAL A 196 7.35 -10.05 -3.98
C VAL A 196 6.46 -9.70 -5.16
N TYR A 197 5.17 -10.05 -5.10
CA TYR A 197 4.20 -9.67 -6.12
C TYR A 197 4.16 -8.15 -6.32
N ALA A 198 4.05 -7.38 -5.23
CA ALA A 198 4.01 -5.94 -5.28
C ALA A 198 5.32 -5.32 -5.80
N ALA A 199 6.47 -5.87 -5.42
CA ALA A 199 7.78 -5.44 -5.91
C ALA A 199 7.92 -5.66 -7.42
N ILE A 200 7.49 -6.82 -7.94
CA ILE A 200 7.50 -7.10 -9.38
C ILE A 200 6.65 -6.09 -10.14
N LEU A 201 5.41 -5.84 -9.68
CA LEU A 201 4.54 -4.84 -10.32
C LEU A 201 5.13 -3.44 -10.28
N SER A 202 5.70 -3.05 -9.15
CA SER A 202 6.29 -1.72 -8.97
C SER A 202 7.54 -1.53 -9.82
N ALA A 203 8.41 -2.53 -9.90
CA ALA A 203 9.56 -2.53 -10.80
C ALA A 203 9.14 -2.42 -12.26
N ASN A 204 8.06 -3.12 -12.65
CA ASN A 204 7.50 -3.03 -14.00
C ASN A 204 7.04 -1.59 -14.33
N ARG A 205 6.52 -0.84 -13.35
CA ARG A 205 6.15 0.57 -13.53
C ARG A 205 7.34 1.47 -13.79
N ILE A 206 8.46 1.24 -13.11
CA ILE A 206 9.71 1.98 -13.34
C ILE A 206 10.26 1.64 -14.73
N ALA A 207 10.31 0.34 -15.06
CA ALA A 207 10.79 -0.15 -16.35
C ALA A 207 10.01 0.41 -17.55
N PHE A 208 8.74 0.76 -17.36
CA PHE A 208 7.89 1.34 -18.41
C PHE A 208 7.99 2.88 -18.48
N GLY A 209 8.84 3.48 -17.64
CA GLY A 209 8.96 4.93 -17.49
C GLY A 209 7.71 5.57 -16.89
N GLY A 210 6.92 4.80 -16.13
CA GLY A 210 5.67 5.26 -15.54
C GLY A 210 5.84 5.95 -14.19
N HIS A 211 6.90 5.61 -13.45
CA HIS A 211 7.22 6.17 -12.13
C HIS A 211 8.72 6.19 -11.90
N PHE A 212 9.20 7.17 -11.14
CA PHE A 212 10.55 7.18 -10.61
C PHE A 212 10.69 6.22 -9.42
N LEU A 213 11.93 5.85 -9.08
CA LEU A 213 12.19 4.95 -7.94
C LEU A 213 11.66 5.54 -6.62
N SER A 214 11.83 6.85 -6.44
CA SER A 214 11.32 7.56 -5.27
C SER A 214 9.80 7.53 -5.15
N ASP A 215 9.06 7.67 -6.26
CA ASP A 215 7.59 7.58 -6.29
C ASP A 215 7.12 6.22 -5.76
N VAL A 216 7.85 5.15 -6.11
CA VAL A 216 7.56 3.78 -5.66
C VAL A 216 7.86 3.64 -4.18
N LEU A 217 9.09 3.95 -3.74
CA LEU A 217 9.51 3.74 -2.35
C LEU A 217 8.69 4.56 -1.36
N ILE A 218 8.41 5.84 -1.67
CA ILE A 218 7.56 6.69 -0.83
C ILE A 218 6.13 6.12 -0.79
N SER A 219 5.59 5.66 -1.92
CA SER A 219 4.27 5.02 -1.96
C SER A 219 4.18 3.77 -1.07
N VAL A 220 5.23 2.95 -1.03
CA VAL A 220 5.32 1.79 -0.12
C VAL A 220 5.23 2.25 1.32
N GLY A 221 6.09 3.19 1.72
CA GLY A 221 6.15 3.68 3.10
C GLY A 221 4.84 4.32 3.57
N LEU A 222 4.21 5.16 2.74
CA LEU A 222 2.93 5.79 3.04
C LEU A 222 1.80 4.76 3.20
N THR A 223 1.74 3.79 2.28
CA THR A 223 0.70 2.75 2.31
C THR A 223 0.84 1.87 3.55
N LEU A 224 2.06 1.40 3.85
CA LEU A 224 2.31 0.58 5.04
C LEU A 224 2.05 1.36 6.33
N THR A 225 2.32 2.67 6.35
CA THR A 225 1.95 3.54 7.47
C THR A 225 0.44 3.51 7.73
N VAL A 226 -0.38 3.71 6.69
CA VAL A 226 -1.85 3.63 6.81
C VAL A 226 -2.31 2.24 7.26
N VAL A 227 -1.72 1.17 6.70
CA VAL A 227 -2.03 -0.20 7.10
C VAL A 227 -1.71 -0.45 8.58
N VAL A 228 -0.55 -0.01 9.07
CA VAL A 228 -0.17 -0.18 10.49
C VAL A 228 -1.09 0.62 11.41
N ILE A 229 -1.43 1.86 11.04
CA ILE A 229 -2.38 2.68 11.81
C ILE A 229 -3.75 1.99 11.87
N GLY A 230 -4.29 1.59 10.71
CA GLY A 230 -5.58 0.91 10.64
C GLY A 230 -5.59 -0.40 11.43
N TYR A 231 -4.52 -1.19 11.37
CA TYR A 231 -4.42 -2.43 12.12
C TYR A 231 -4.44 -2.17 13.63
N ARG A 232 -3.73 -1.13 14.08
CA ARG A 232 -3.71 -0.72 15.49
C ARG A 232 -5.09 -0.27 15.98
N LEU A 233 -5.76 0.57 15.19
CA LEU A 233 -7.04 1.19 15.58
C LEU A 233 -8.26 0.29 15.42
N ILE A 234 -8.20 -0.72 14.55
CA ILE A 234 -9.38 -1.54 14.19
C ILE A 234 -9.23 -2.98 14.71
N VAL A 235 -8.01 -3.51 14.77
CA VAL A 235 -7.79 -4.93 15.09
C VAL A 235 -7.17 -5.11 16.47
N THR A 236 -6.11 -4.38 16.82
CA THR A 236 -5.41 -4.63 18.10
C THR A 236 -6.01 -3.85 19.26
N ASN A 237 -6.32 -2.56 19.09
CA ASN A 237 -6.86 -1.68 20.11
C ASN A 237 -8.13 -0.96 19.60
N PRO A 238 -9.19 -1.70 19.25
CA PRO A 238 -10.41 -1.09 18.76
C PRO A 238 -11.11 -0.29 19.88
N PRO A 239 -11.59 0.94 19.60
CA PRO A 239 -12.56 1.57 20.48
C PRO A 239 -13.85 0.72 20.53
N GLU A 240 -14.66 0.86 21.58
CA GLU A 240 -15.85 0.02 21.80
C GLU A 240 -16.83 0.00 20.61
N TRP A 241 -16.94 1.11 19.88
CA TRP A 241 -17.81 1.21 18.71
C TRP A 241 -17.30 0.40 17.49
N LEU A 242 -16.01 0.03 17.48
CA LEU A 242 -15.36 -0.85 16.49
C LEU A 242 -15.10 -2.26 17.01
N ALA A 243 -15.53 -2.58 18.23
CA ALA A 243 -15.38 -3.93 18.77
C ALA A 243 -16.03 -4.95 17.83
N ASN A 244 -15.34 -6.08 17.58
CA ASN A 244 -15.79 -7.06 16.60
C ASN A 244 -17.20 -7.60 16.90
N GLU A 245 -17.53 -7.82 18.16
CA GLU A 245 -18.85 -8.27 18.61
C GLU A 245 -19.95 -7.26 18.27
N ARG A 246 -19.67 -5.97 18.44
CA ARG A 246 -20.61 -4.89 18.11
C ARG A 246 -20.79 -4.77 16.59
N LEU A 247 -19.72 -4.91 15.83
CA LEU A 247 -19.77 -4.94 14.36
C LEU A 247 -20.58 -6.16 13.86
N GLU A 248 -20.36 -7.33 14.46
CA GLU A 248 -21.12 -8.56 14.16
C GLU A 248 -22.61 -8.37 14.44
N ALA A 249 -22.97 -7.90 15.64
CA ALA A 249 -24.36 -7.61 16.01
C ALA A 249 -24.99 -6.51 15.13
N GLY A 250 -24.19 -5.53 14.68
CA GLY A 250 -24.60 -4.51 13.72
C GLY A 250 -24.98 -5.11 12.37
N LEU A 251 -24.14 -5.98 11.81
CA LEU A 251 -24.40 -6.66 10.55
C LEU A 251 -25.59 -7.63 10.66
N THR A 252 -25.73 -8.36 11.76
CA THR A 252 -26.90 -9.22 12.03
C THR A 252 -28.19 -8.40 12.00
N ARG A 253 -28.27 -7.32 12.78
CA ARG A 253 -29.46 -6.44 12.84
C ARG A 253 -29.77 -5.81 11.48
N LEU A 254 -28.74 -5.42 10.73
CA LEU A 254 -28.93 -4.88 9.38
C LEU A 254 -29.51 -5.95 8.45
N GLY A 255 -28.98 -7.18 8.47
CA GLY A 255 -29.51 -8.30 7.69
C GLY A 255 -30.96 -8.64 8.04
N GLU A 256 -31.32 -8.71 9.32
CA GLU A 256 -32.70 -8.96 9.77
C GLU A 256 -33.68 -7.88 9.26
N ARG A 257 -33.28 -6.61 9.37
CA ARG A 257 -34.06 -5.47 8.86
C ARG A 257 -34.27 -5.54 7.35
N LEU A 258 -33.22 -5.85 6.58
CA LEU A 258 -33.30 -5.99 5.12
C LEU A 258 -34.22 -7.15 4.70
N GLN A 259 -34.39 -8.16 5.55
CA GLN A 259 -35.27 -9.31 5.31
C GLN A 259 -36.69 -9.12 5.88
N GLY A 260 -37.01 -7.96 6.46
CA GLY A 260 -38.31 -7.72 7.09
C GLY A 260 -38.58 -8.55 8.35
N ARG A 261 -37.54 -9.15 8.95
CA ARG A 261 -37.66 -9.91 10.20
C ARG A 261 -37.71 -8.93 11.38
N ARG A 262 -38.75 -9.03 12.22
CA ARG A 262 -38.77 -8.30 13.49
C ARG A 262 -37.72 -8.91 14.43
N PRO A 263 -36.99 -8.10 15.21
CA PRO A 263 -36.12 -8.63 16.24
C PRO A 263 -36.95 -9.49 17.21
N PRO A 264 -36.39 -10.60 17.73
CA PRO A 264 -37.14 -11.53 18.59
C PRO A 264 -37.66 -10.89 19.90
N ASP A 265 -37.21 -9.68 20.25
CA ASP A 265 -37.57 -8.96 21.48
C ASP A 265 -38.44 -7.70 21.24
N ALA A 266 -39.25 -7.67 20.18
CA ALA A 266 -40.21 -6.58 19.90
C ALA A 266 -41.68 -7.05 19.89
#